data_AF-A0A2H9TDT2-F1
#
_entry.id   AF-A0A2H9TDT2-F1
#
_cell.length_a   1.000
_cell.length_b   1.000
_cell.length_c   1.000
_cell.angle_alpha   90.00
_cell.angle_beta   90.00
_cell.angle_gamma   90.00
#
_symmetry.space_group_name_H-M   'P 1'
#
loop_
_entity.id
_entity.type
_entity.pdbx_description
1 polymer ?
#
loop_
_entity_poly.entity_id
_entity_poly.type
_entity_poly.pdbx_seq_one_letter_code
_entity_poly.pdbx_strand_id
1 'polypeptide(L)'
;MKPKLKQITKDEAKKKGYKMLGQAMGVDLGHCIYEGALHCRDFMKRVEYYVVKAYVKSETGGHKFITNKSQMMVVEFYEDCNQSQ
;
A
#
# COMPACT_ATOMS: atom_id res chain seq x y z
N MET A 1 -17.54 -0.18 -3.36
CA MET A 1 -17.03 0.94 -2.53
C MET A 1 -15.52 0.99 -2.67
N LYS A 2 -14.92 2.15 -3.00
CA LYS A 2 -13.47 2.31 -2.87
C LYS A 2 -13.15 2.42 -1.36
N PRO A 3 -12.18 1.67 -0.83
CA PRO A 3 -11.80 1.82 0.58
C PRO A 3 -11.35 3.26 0.81
N LYS A 4 -11.89 3.92 1.85
CA LYS A 4 -11.48 5.27 2.25
C LYS A 4 -10.19 5.20 3.06
N LEU A 5 -9.10 4.81 2.40
CA LEU A 5 -7.79 4.71 3.04
C LEU A 5 -7.24 6.09 3.40
N LYS A 6 -6.64 6.20 4.59
CA LYS A 6 -5.95 7.41 5.03
C LYS A 6 -4.44 7.22 4.94
N GLN A 7 -3.77 8.16 4.27
CA GLN A 7 -2.31 8.18 4.30
C GLN A 7 -1.83 8.62 5.68
N ILE A 8 -0.83 7.92 6.21
CA ILE A 8 -0.12 8.26 7.43
C ILE A 8 1.39 8.23 7.19
N THR A 9 2.14 8.74 8.15
CA THR A 9 3.59 8.59 8.23
C THR A 9 3.99 7.32 8.99
N LYS A 10 5.24 6.89 8.79
CA LYS A 10 5.80 5.75 9.53
C LYS A 10 5.85 6.00 11.04
N ASP A 11 6.07 7.24 11.46
CA ASP A 11 6.13 7.60 12.88
C ASP A 11 4.74 7.62 13.52
N GLU A 12 3.71 8.03 12.80
CA GLU A 12 2.32 7.88 13.26
C GLU A 12 1.93 6.42 13.44
N ALA A 13 2.27 5.55 12.48
CA ALA A 13 2.02 4.12 12.59
C ALA A 13 2.66 3.51 13.83
N LYS A 14 3.92 3.87 14.12
CA LYS A 14 4.65 3.44 15.32
C LYS A 14 4.04 4.00 16.60
N LYS A 15 3.77 5.31 16.64
CA LYS A 15 3.25 6.01 17.85
C LYS A 15 1.87 5.50 18.25
N LYS A 16 1.02 5.17 17.28
CA LYS A 16 -0.34 4.66 17.51
C LYS A 16 -0.41 3.14 17.66
N GLY A 17 0.67 2.42 17.36
CA GLY A 17 0.70 0.96 17.44
C GLY A 17 -0.20 0.29 16.40
N TYR A 18 -0.35 0.88 15.21
CA TYR A 18 -1.11 0.26 14.13
C TYR A 18 -0.42 -1.03 13.66
N LYS A 19 -1.21 -2.04 13.32
CA LYS A 19 -0.68 -3.33 12.87
C LYS A 19 -0.50 -3.33 11.36
N MET A 20 0.72 -3.66 10.93
CA MET A 20 1.05 -3.78 9.50
C MET A 20 0.41 -5.04 8.93
N LEU A 21 -0.43 -4.86 7.91
CA LEU A 21 -1.10 -5.95 7.19
C LEU A 21 -0.23 -6.53 6.09
N GLY A 22 0.64 -5.71 5.48
CA GLY A 22 1.53 -6.12 4.40
C GLY A 22 2.11 -4.95 3.63
N GLN A 23 2.97 -5.28 2.67
CA GLN A 23 3.60 -4.33 1.75
C GLN A 23 3.34 -4.79 0.32
N ALA A 24 2.95 -3.88 -0.57
CA ALA A 24 2.75 -4.15 -1.99
C ALA A 24 3.55 -3.18 -2.87
N MET A 25 3.79 -3.59 -4.13
CA MET A 25 4.52 -2.80 -5.12
C MET A 25 3.62 -2.54 -6.31
N GLY A 26 3.56 -1.31 -6.81
CA GLY A 26 2.64 -1.01 -7.91
C GLY A 26 2.87 0.35 -8.50
N VAL A 27 2.17 0.66 -9.59
CA VAL A 27 2.31 1.95 -10.28
C VAL A 27 1.36 3.03 -9.75
N ASP A 28 0.31 2.62 -9.02
CA ASP A 28 -0.62 3.50 -8.33
C ASP A 28 -1.16 2.82 -7.04
N LEU A 29 -1.88 3.57 -6.20
CA LEU A 29 -2.43 3.04 -4.95
C LEU A 29 -3.46 1.92 -5.19
N GLY A 30 -4.24 2.01 -6.26
CA GLY A 30 -5.24 1.00 -6.61
C GLY A 30 -4.61 -0.34 -6.96
N HIS A 31 -3.52 -0.33 -7.72
CA HIS A 31 -2.69 -1.51 -8.00
C HIS A 31 -2.18 -2.15 -6.71
N CYS A 32 -1.59 -1.34 -5.82
CA CYS A 32 -1.08 -1.84 -4.54
C CYS A 32 -2.19 -2.43 -3.65
N ILE A 33 -3.38 -1.82 -3.64
CA ILE A 33 -4.55 -2.34 -2.91
C ILE A 33 -4.98 -3.69 -3.48
N TYR A 34 -5.06 -3.80 -4.81
CA TYR A 34 -5.45 -5.03 -5.48
C TYR A 34 -4.47 -6.17 -5.18
N GLU A 35 -3.17 -5.92 -5.29
CA GLU A 35 -2.14 -6.89 -4.91
C GLU A 35 -2.25 -7.29 -3.42
N GLY A 36 -2.41 -6.33 -2.51
CA GLY A 36 -2.62 -6.62 -1.09
C GLY A 36 -3.86 -7.50 -0.85
N ALA A 37 -4.95 -7.27 -1.59
CA ALA A 37 -6.17 -8.05 -1.52
C ALA A 37 -6.03 -9.48 -2.05
N LEU A 38 -5.16 -9.72 -3.05
CA LEU A 38 -4.87 -11.08 -3.54
C LEU A 38 -4.19 -11.95 -2.47
N HIS A 39 -3.39 -11.35 -1.59
CA HIS A 39 -2.60 -12.08 -0.60
C HIS A 39 -3.22 -12.13 0.81
N CYS A 40 -4.34 -11.44 1.04
CA CYS A 40 -5.02 -11.41 2.34
C CYS A 40 -6.55 -11.43 2.19
N ARG A 41 -7.17 -12.54 2.63
CA ARG A 41 -8.59 -12.88 2.44
C ARG A 41 -9.58 -11.80 2.92
N ASP A 42 -9.20 -11.00 3.91
CA ASP A 42 -10.02 -9.90 4.48
C ASP A 42 -9.30 -8.55 4.42
N PHE A 43 -8.32 -8.40 3.51
CA PHE A 43 -7.53 -7.18 3.38
C PHE A 43 -8.41 -5.93 3.33
N MET A 44 -9.38 -5.90 2.40
CA MET A 44 -10.26 -4.74 2.16
C MET A 44 -11.17 -4.39 3.34
N LYS A 45 -11.35 -5.31 4.30
CA LYS A 45 -12.14 -5.06 5.52
C LYS A 45 -11.28 -4.52 6.66
N ARG A 46 -9.98 -4.80 6.65
CA ARG A 46 -9.03 -4.50 7.72
C ARG A 46 -8.15 -3.30 7.42
N VAL A 47 -7.86 -3.07 6.14
CA VAL A 47 -6.97 -2.00 5.71
C VAL A 47 -7.65 -0.64 5.86
N GLU A 48 -7.05 0.20 6.70
CA GLU A 48 -7.56 1.53 7.04
C GLU A 48 -6.55 2.63 6.69
N TYR A 49 -5.25 2.33 6.84
CA TYR A 49 -4.17 3.30 6.64
C TYR A 49 -3.09 2.78 5.72
N TYR A 50 -2.33 3.69 5.11
CA TYR A 50 -1.18 3.35 4.29
C TYR A 50 -0.01 4.34 4.41
N VAL A 51 1.20 3.86 4.16
CA VAL A 51 2.44 4.65 4.09
C VAL A 51 3.11 4.39 2.73
N VAL A 52 3.49 5.46 2.01
CA VAL A 52 4.28 5.35 0.78
C VAL A 52 5.77 5.38 1.13
N LYS A 53 6.50 4.29 0.85
CA LYS A 53 7.92 4.12 1.19
C LYS A 53 8.87 4.73 0.17
N ALA A 54 8.61 4.51 -1.12
CA ALA A 54 9.50 4.96 -2.19
C ALA A 54 8.76 5.06 -3.52
N TYR A 55 9.21 6.01 -4.35
CA TYR A 55 8.95 6.06 -5.78
C TYR A 55 10.22 5.61 -6.50
N VAL A 56 10.29 4.34 -6.88
CA VAL A 56 11.37 3.78 -7.69
C VAL A 56 11.16 4.26 -9.12
N LYS A 57 12.07 5.11 -9.62
CA LYS A 57 12.18 5.34 -11.07
C LYS A 57 12.72 4.05 -11.68
N SER A 58 11.88 3.36 -12.45
CA SER A 58 12.35 2.25 -13.28
C SER A 58 13.20 2.81 -14.42
N GLU A 59 14.52 2.67 -14.33
CA GLU A 59 15.47 3.03 -15.41
C GLU A 59 16.16 1.82 -16.04
N THR A 60 15.78 0.59 -15.69
CA THR A 60 16.44 -0.60 -16.23
C THR A 60 15.79 -1.08 -17.53
N GLY A 61 16.55 -0.90 -18.61
CA GLY A 61 16.25 -1.39 -19.95
C GLY A 61 16.07 -2.91 -20.01
N GLY A 62 15.13 -3.34 -20.85
CA GLY A 62 14.90 -4.75 -21.20
C GLY A 62 13.44 -5.09 -21.43
N HIS A 63 12.54 -4.49 -20.66
CA HIS A 63 11.11 -4.72 -20.80
C HIS A 63 10.39 -3.42 -21.16
N LYS A 64 10.31 -3.15 -22.47
CA LYS A 64 9.34 -2.22 -23.07
C LYS A 64 7.92 -2.78 -22.88
N PHE A 65 7.43 -2.82 -21.64
CA PHE A 65 6.00 -2.71 -21.43
C PHE A 65 5.66 -1.24 -21.59
N ILE A 66 4.70 -0.98 -22.48
CA ILE A 66 4.23 0.33 -22.87
C ILE A 66 3.58 0.98 -21.64
N THR A 67 4.37 1.65 -20.80
CA THR A 67 3.83 2.53 -19.77
C THR A 67 4.72 3.75 -19.65
N ASN A 68 4.25 4.85 -20.24
CA ASN A 68 4.67 6.21 -19.93
C ASN A 68 5.00 6.37 -18.43
N LYS A 69 6.22 6.82 -18.09
CA LYS A 69 6.55 7.56 -16.86
C LYS A 69 5.99 7.02 -15.53
N SER A 70 5.72 5.72 -15.40
CA SER A 70 5.04 5.18 -14.22
C SER A 70 6.08 4.90 -13.14
N GLN A 71 6.18 5.80 -12.16
CA GLN A 71 7.04 5.61 -11.00
C GLN A 71 6.48 4.42 -10.19
N MET A 72 7.30 3.40 -9.99
CA MET A 72 6.95 2.25 -9.15
C MET A 72 6.89 2.71 -7.69
N MET A 73 5.77 2.48 -7.03
CA MET A 73 5.54 2.78 -5.62
C MET A 73 5.66 1.53 -4.77
N VAL A 74 6.19 1.71 -3.57
CA VAL A 74 6.12 0.70 -2.50
C VAL A 74 5.21 1.25 -1.40
N VAL A 75 4.17 0.50 -1.05
CA VAL A 75 3.15 0.93 -0.07
C VAL A 75 3.05 -0.09 1.06
N GLU A 76 3.11 0.37 2.31
CA GLU A 76 2.77 -0.41 3.51
C GLU A 76 1.32 -0.15 3.90
N PHE A 77 0.59 -1.20 4.29
CA PHE A 77 -0.82 -1.13 4.68
C PHE A 77 -1.00 -1.48 6.16
N TYR A 78 -1.91 -0.79 6.84
CA TYR A 78 -2.11 -0.92 8.29
C TYR A 78 -3.60 -0.98 8.69
N GLU A 79 -3.87 -1.61 9.83
CA GLU A 79 -5.15 -1.62 10.55
C GLU A 79 -5.03 -0.97 11.93
N ASP A 80 -6.12 -0.39 12.46
CA ASP A 80 -6.20 0.01 13.87
C ASP A 80 -6.53 -1.20 14.75
N CYS A 81 -5.59 -1.59 15.62
CA CYS A 81 -5.81 -2.68 16.57
C CYS A 81 -6.93 -2.40 17.58
N ASN A 82 -7.30 -1.13 17.78
CA ASN A 82 -8.28 -0.71 18.78
C ASN A 82 -9.73 -0.69 18.27
N GLN A 83 -9.97 -0.95 16.97
CA GLN A 83 -11.32 -1.03 16.40
C GLN A 83 -11.82 -2.48 16.20
N SER A 84 -11.04 -3.49 16.60
CA SER A 84 -11.41 -4.91 16.46
C SER A 84 -12.22 -5.46 17.65
N GLN A 85 -13.08 -4.64 18.27
CA GLN A 85 -14.06 -5.07 19.29
C GLN A 85 -15.48 -4.87 18.80
#